data_AF-A0A7C7LMX8-F1
#
_entry.id   AF-A0A7C7LMX8-F1
#
_cell.length_a   1.000
_cell.length_b   1.000
_cell.length_c   1.000
_cell.angle_alpha   90.00
_cell.angle_beta   90.00
_cell.angle_gamma   90.00
#
_symmetry.space_group_name_H-M   'P 1'
#
loop_
_entity.id
_entity.type
_entity.pdbx_description
1 polymer ?
#
loop_
_entity_poly.entity_id
_entity_poly.type
_entity_poly.pdbx_seq_one_letter_code
_entity_poly.pdbx_strand_id
1 'polypeptide(L)'
;MIYDDINVTKRETITNGEKYDFFIYDMLSLEKQYSDKDNKFGKGDTVISKVKDFKMLDEETGEMLEVKLRCSKRIDDAMENLDPSVSGASKKIFKKCLKELENRGLVRG
;
A
#
# COMPACT_ATOMS: atom_id res chain seq x y z
N MET A 1 -13.45 16.85 -3.89
CA MET A 1 -13.70 16.07 -2.66
C MET A 1 -14.13 14.71 -3.15
N ILE A 2 -13.26 13.72 -3.27
CA ILE A 2 -12.67 12.90 -2.22
C ILE A 2 -11.39 12.43 -2.91
N TYR A 3 -10.23 13.01 -2.66
CA TYR A 3 -9.23 12.38 -1.82
C TYR A 3 -7.93 13.19 -2.02
N ASP A 4 -7.85 14.36 -1.40
CA ASP A 4 -6.61 15.15 -1.33
C ASP A 4 -5.48 14.40 -0.57
N ASP A 5 -5.78 13.20 -0.05
CA ASP A 5 -4.91 12.32 0.71
C ASP A 5 -4.80 10.90 0.09
N ILE A 6 -5.22 10.67 -1.17
CA ILE A 6 -4.81 9.41 -1.85
C ILE A 6 -3.51 9.66 -2.61
N ASN A 7 -2.44 9.11 -2.08
CA ASN A 7 -1.20 8.89 -2.83
C ASN A 7 -1.36 7.71 -3.82
N VAL A 8 -2.32 7.77 -4.75
CA VAL A 8 -2.52 6.74 -5.79
C VAL A 8 -1.96 7.30 -7.06
N THR A 9 -1.02 6.57 -7.64
CA THR A 9 -0.41 6.92 -8.91
C THR A 9 -0.63 5.78 -9.87
N LYS A 10 -1.39 6.02 -10.95
CA LYS A 10 -1.49 5.10 -12.07
C LYS A 10 -0.14 5.07 -12.79
N ARG A 11 0.37 3.88 -13.06
CA ARG A 11 1.63 3.61 -13.75
C ARG A 11 1.35 2.65 -14.88
N GLU A 12 1.74 3.08 -16.07
CA GLU A 12 1.69 2.26 -17.27
C GLU A 12 3.06 1.59 -17.43
N THR A 13 3.09 0.27 -17.54
CA THR A 13 4.31 -0.46 -17.91
C THR A 13 4.05 -1.38 -19.07
N ILE A 14 5.12 -1.80 -19.76
CA ILE A 14 5.02 -2.74 -20.87
C ILE A 14 5.78 -3.99 -20.45
N THR A 15 5.07 -5.07 -20.16
CA THR A 15 5.68 -6.36 -19.82
C THR A 15 5.35 -7.34 -20.94
N ASN A 16 6.37 -7.99 -21.53
CA ASN A 16 6.22 -8.92 -22.65
C ASN A 16 5.45 -8.37 -23.88
N GLY A 17 5.50 -7.06 -24.11
CA GLY A 17 4.84 -6.43 -25.26
C GLY A 17 3.36 -6.09 -25.04
N GLU A 18 2.81 -6.42 -23.87
CA GLU A 18 1.45 -6.04 -23.47
C GLU A 18 1.52 -4.81 -22.54
N LYS A 19 0.64 -3.84 -22.78
CA LYS A 19 0.47 -2.70 -21.88
C LYS A 19 -0.20 -3.21 -20.61
N TYR A 20 0.47 -2.93 -19.50
CA TYR A 20 0.05 -3.34 -18.17
C TYR A 20 -0.03 -2.10 -17.29
N ASP A 21 -1.25 -1.68 -17.02
CA ASP A 21 -1.55 -0.54 -16.16
C ASP A 21 -1.75 -1.04 -14.74
N PHE A 22 -1.09 -0.38 -13.78
CA PHE A 22 -1.25 -0.68 -12.37
C PHE A 22 -1.26 0.58 -11.54
N PHE A 23 -1.98 0.55 -10.44
CA PHE A 23 -1.95 1.61 -9.46
C PHE A 23 -0.84 1.35 -8.44
N ILE A 24 -0.15 2.40 -8.05
CA ILE A 24 0.71 2.40 -6.88
C ILE A 24 -0.01 3.18 -5.80
N TYR A 25 -0.34 2.53 -4.70
CA TYR A 25 -0.93 3.17 -3.54
C TYR A 25 0.14 3.40 -2.48
N ASP A 26 0.44 4.66 -2.16
CA ASP A 26 1.39 5.00 -1.11
C ASP A 26 0.72 5.03 0.26
N MET A 27 1.03 4.02 1.07
CA MET A 27 0.53 3.89 2.44
C MET A 27 1.36 4.69 3.45
N LEU A 28 2.39 5.44 3.04
CA LEU A 28 3.23 6.23 3.96
C LEU A 28 2.40 7.15 4.87
N SER A 29 1.39 7.83 4.32
CA SER A 29 0.49 8.70 5.09
C SER A 29 -0.30 7.91 6.13
N LEU A 30 -0.84 6.75 5.74
CA LEU A 30 -1.60 5.85 6.62
C LEU A 30 -0.69 5.25 7.69
N GLU A 31 0.49 4.76 7.32
CA GLU A 31 1.49 4.23 8.26
C GLU A 31 1.87 5.28 9.29
N LYS A 32 2.07 6.53 8.88
CA LYS A 32 2.40 7.64 9.77
C LYS A 32 1.23 7.97 10.71
N GLN A 33 0.00 8.01 10.20
CA GLN A 33 -1.21 8.15 11.03
C GLN A 33 -1.31 7.01 12.04
N TYR A 34 -1.23 5.76 11.60
CA TYR A 34 -1.37 4.61 12.46
C TYR A 34 -0.16 4.36 13.38
N SER A 35 0.99 4.97 13.08
CA SER A 35 2.19 4.99 13.93
C SER A 35 2.11 6.00 15.09
N ASP A 36 0.92 6.55 15.35
CA ASP A 36 0.42 7.49 16.38
C ASP A 36 1.26 7.68 17.67
N LYS A 37 2.00 6.67 18.15
CA LYS A 37 2.80 6.76 19.38
C LYS A 37 4.31 6.99 19.23
N ASP A 38 4.92 6.63 18.10
CA ASP A 38 6.39 6.64 17.97
C ASP A 38 6.92 7.34 16.71
N ASN A 39 6.04 7.74 15.75
CA ASN A 39 6.45 8.28 14.44
C ASN A 39 7.60 7.49 13.77
N LYS A 40 7.72 6.19 14.08
CA LYS A 40 8.82 5.32 13.66
C LYS A 40 8.66 4.91 12.20
N PHE A 41 7.41 4.73 11.77
CA PHE A 41 7.00 4.31 10.43
C PHE A 41 6.47 5.51 9.63
N GLY A 42 6.65 5.50 8.31
CA GLY A 42 6.28 6.64 7.45
C GLY A 42 7.39 7.68 7.21
N LYS A 43 8.65 7.37 7.56
CA LYS A 43 9.84 8.19 7.26
C LYS A 43 10.99 7.32 6.73
N GLY A 44 11.67 7.79 5.69
CA GLY A 44 12.83 7.14 5.08
C GLY A 44 12.50 6.43 3.77
N ASP A 45 13.29 5.41 3.42
CA ASP A 45 13.09 4.62 2.20
C ASP A 45 11.71 3.97 2.15
N THR A 46 11.16 3.93 0.94
CA THR A 46 9.93 3.22 0.61
C THR A 46 10.24 1.98 -0.19
N VAL A 47 9.43 0.95 0.00
CA VAL A 47 9.50 -0.29 -0.76
C VAL A 47 8.11 -0.63 -1.29
N ILE A 48 8.07 -1.20 -2.49
CA ILE A 48 6.85 -1.78 -3.01
C ILE A 48 6.61 -3.08 -2.25
N SER A 49 5.49 -3.16 -1.54
CA SER A 49 5.05 -4.36 -0.87
C SER A 49 4.96 -5.52 -1.85
N LYS A 50 5.34 -6.71 -1.38
CA LYS A 50 5.19 -7.95 -2.16
C LYS A 50 3.72 -8.34 -2.35
N VAL A 51 2.80 -7.70 -1.63
CA VAL A 51 1.36 -7.94 -1.74
C VAL A 51 0.86 -7.39 -3.08
N LYS A 52 0.42 -8.29 -3.95
CA LYS A 52 -0.13 -7.99 -5.28
C LYS A 52 -1.60 -8.40 -5.41
N ASP A 53 -2.20 -8.85 -4.33
CA ASP A 53 -3.57 -9.38 -4.31
C ASP A 53 -4.65 -8.31 -4.48
N PHE A 54 -4.30 -7.02 -4.54
CA PHE A 54 -5.29 -5.96 -4.65
C PHE A 54 -5.49 -5.56 -6.11
N LYS A 55 -6.75 -5.40 -6.50
CA LYS A 55 -7.17 -4.83 -7.78
C LYS A 55 -8.14 -3.69 -7.52
N MET A 56 -8.09 -2.67 -8.37
CA MET A 56 -8.99 -1.53 -8.32
C MET A 56 -9.65 -1.37 -9.68
N LEU A 57 -10.95 -1.15 -9.67
CA LEU A 57 -11.68 -0.79 -10.89
C LEU A 57 -11.26 0.64 -11.26
N ASP A 58 -10.68 0.79 -12.44
CA ASP A 58 -10.42 2.08 -13.04
C ASP A 58 -11.76 2.65 -13.54
N GLU A 59 -12.25 3.73 -12.92
CA GLU A 59 -13.52 4.35 -13.33
C GLU A 59 -13.44 5.03 -14.70
N GLU A 60 -12.24 5.31 -15.23
CA GLU A 60 -12.05 5.92 -16.54
C GLU A 60 -12.10 4.88 -17.67
N THR A 61 -11.48 3.71 -17.49
CA THR A 61 -11.41 2.64 -18.51
C THR A 61 -12.35 1.48 -18.25
N GLY A 62 -12.84 1.32 -17.02
CA GLY A 62 -13.65 0.18 -16.58
C GLY A 62 -12.85 -1.11 -16.32
N GLU A 63 -11.53 -1.04 -16.32
CA GLU A 63 -10.65 -2.21 -16.17
C GLU A 63 -10.26 -2.47 -14.72
N MET A 64 -10.11 -3.75 -14.35
CA MET A 64 -9.54 -4.12 -13.05
C MET A 64 -8.01 -4.09 -13.14
N LEU A 65 -7.41 -3.00 -12.68
CA LEU A 65 -5.96 -2.84 -12.66
C LEU A 65 -5.38 -3.33 -11.34
N GLU A 66 -4.19 -3.93 -11.38
CA GLU A 66 -3.48 -4.33 -10.16
C GLU A 66 -3.11 -3.11 -9.33
N VAL A 67 -3.17 -3.25 -8.01
CA VAL A 67 -2.71 -2.24 -7.07
C VAL A 67 -1.50 -2.75 -6.31
N LYS A 68 -0.37 -2.08 -6.51
CA LYS A 68 0.85 -2.26 -5.75
C LYS A 68 0.84 -1.32 -4.56
N LEU A 69 0.89 -1.90 -3.38
CA LEU A 69 0.98 -1.13 -2.16
C LEU A 69 2.43 -0.71 -1.93
N ARG A 70 2.69 0.57 -1.75
CA ARG A 70 3.98 1.08 -1.32
C ARG A 70 3.92 1.36 0.17
N CYS A 71 4.88 0.83 0.91
CA CYS A 71 5.00 1.01 2.35
C CYS A 71 6.43 1.43 2.70
N SER A 72 6.64 1.91 3.92
CA SER A 72 7.98 2.26 4.38
C SER A 72 8.84 1.01 4.52
N LYS A 73 10.09 1.04 4.04
CA LYS A 73 11.06 -0.05 4.23
C LYS A 73 11.22 -0.42 5.70
N ARG A 74 11.02 0.54 6.60
CA ARG A 74 11.01 0.30 8.05
C ARG A 74 9.87 -0.59 8.52
N ILE A 75 8.65 -0.43 8.00
CA ILE A 75 7.54 -1.31 8.41
C ILE A 75 7.75 -2.70 7.83
N ASP A 76 8.25 -2.78 6.60
CA ASP A 76 8.54 -4.03 5.91
C ASP A 76 9.60 -4.84 6.67
N ASP A 77 10.73 -4.20 7.00
CA ASP A 77 11.78 -4.79 7.85
C ASP A 77 11.26 -5.11 9.26
N ALA A 78 10.44 -4.23 9.84
CA ALA A 78 9.85 -4.47 11.14
C ALA A 78 8.88 -5.66 11.14
N MET A 79 8.17 -5.93 10.03
CA MET A 79 7.31 -7.12 9.89
C MET A 79 8.12 -8.41 9.82
N GLU A 80 9.29 -8.39 9.19
CA GLU A 80 10.24 -9.52 9.13
C GLU A 80 11.19 -9.57 10.34
N ASN A 81 11.08 -8.61 11.26
CA ASN A 81 11.94 -8.53 12.43
C ASN A 81 11.72 -9.74 13.36
N LEU A 82 12.83 -10.24 13.92
CA LEU A 82 12.85 -11.35 14.86
C LEU A 82 12.12 -11.02 16.18
N ASP A 83 11.99 -9.73 16.52
CA ASP A 83 11.30 -9.31 17.73
C ASP A 83 9.77 -9.31 17.53
N PRO A 84 9.02 -10.16 18.25
CA PRO A 84 7.57 -10.29 18.08
C PRO A 84 6.80 -9.05 18.50
N SER A 85 7.36 -8.21 19.38
CA SER A 85 6.71 -6.95 19.77
C SER A 85 6.72 -5.96 18.61
N VAL A 86 7.85 -5.90 17.89
CA VAL A 86 8.05 -5.02 16.73
C VAL A 86 7.30 -5.54 15.50
N SER A 87 7.41 -6.84 15.20
CA SER A 87 6.70 -7.49 14.09
C SER A 87 5.19 -7.47 14.30
N GLY A 88 4.72 -7.72 15.53
CA GLY A 88 3.30 -7.67 15.87
C GLY A 88 2.69 -6.28 15.71
N ALA A 89 3.37 -5.24 16.20
CA ALA A 89 2.92 -3.86 16.05
C ALA A 89 2.86 -3.43 14.57
N SER A 90 3.90 -3.74 13.81
CA SER A 90 4.01 -3.39 12.38
C SER A 90 2.96 -4.12 11.54
N LYS A 91 2.77 -5.42 11.76
CA LYS A 91 1.68 -6.19 11.11
C LYS A 91 0.30 -5.62 11.44
N LYS A 92 0.09 -5.15 12.68
CA LYS A 92 -1.18 -4.55 13.09
C LYS A 92 -1.45 -3.23 12.38
N ILE A 93 -0.43 -2.38 12.24
CA ILE A 93 -0.51 -1.14 11.47
C ILE A 93 -0.77 -1.46 9.99
N PHE A 94 0.03 -2.35 9.40
CA PHE A 94 -0.11 -2.76 8.01
C PHE A 94 -1.52 -3.30 7.73
N LYS A 95 -2.05 -4.17 8.60
CA LYS A 95 -3.41 -4.70 8.50
C LYS A 95 -4.50 -3.64 8.61
N LYS A 96 -4.29 -2.57 9.39
CA LYS A 96 -5.20 -1.42 9.40
C LYS A 96 -5.16 -0.68 8.07
N CYS A 97 -3.98 -0.43 7.50
CA CYS A 97 -3.86 0.15 6.17
C CYS A 97 -4.58 -0.70 5.11
N LEU A 98 -4.40 -2.02 5.13
CA LEU A 98 -5.11 -2.95 4.24
C LEU A 98 -6.64 -2.84 4.38
N LYS A 99 -7.13 -2.75 5.62
CA LYS A 99 -8.57 -2.64 5.86
C LYS A 99 -9.13 -1.31 5.36
N GLU A 100 -8.35 -0.23 5.47
CA GLU A 100 -8.71 1.06 4.90
C GLU A 100 -8.78 0.99 3.38
N LEU A 101 -7.83 0.29 2.74
CA LEU A 101 -7.83 0.07 1.29
C LEU A 101 -9.06 -0.70 0.82
N GLU A 102 -9.41 -1.80 1.52
CA GLU A 102 -10.65 -2.53 1.27
C GLU A 102 -11.88 -1.59 1.40
N ASN A 103 -11.88 -0.70 2.39
CA ASN A 103 -12.96 0.28 2.58
C ASN A 103 -13.00 1.40 1.52
N ARG A 104 -11.86 1.70 0.89
CA ARG A 104 -11.76 2.65 -0.23
C ARG A 104 -12.19 2.05 -1.58
N GLY A 105 -12.56 0.77 -1.61
CA GLY A 105 -13.03 0.07 -2.81
C GLY A 105 -11.99 -0.80 -3.50
N LEU A 106 -10.83 -1.06 -2.88
CA LEU A 106 -9.90 -2.05 -3.41
C LEU A 106 -10.46 -3.45 -3.16
N VAL A 107 -10.47 -4.27 -4.20
CA VAL A 107 -10.95 -5.64 -4.16
C VAL A 107 -9.74 -6.56 -4.05
N ARG A 108 -9.77 -7.50 -3.10
CA ARG A 108 -8.81 -8.62 -3.11
C ARG A 108 -9.20 -9.56 -4.23
N GLY A 109 -8.33 -9.68 -5.23
CA GLY A 109 -8.55 -10.45 -6.46
C GLY A 109 -7.96 -11.85 -6.42
#